data_AF-A0A0Q9S764-F1
#
_entry.id   AF-A0A0Q9S764-F1
#
_cell.length_a   1.000
_cell.length_b   1.000
_cell.length_c   1.000
_cell.angle_alpha   90.00
_cell.angle_beta   90.00
_cell.angle_gamma   90.00
#
_symmetry.space_group_name_H-M   'P 1'
#
loop_
_entity.id
_entity.type
_entity.pdbx_description
1 polymer ?
#
loop_
_entity_poly.entity_id
_entity_poly.type
_entity_poly.pdbx_seq_one_letter_code
_entity_poly.pdbx_strand_id
1 'polypeptide(L)'
;MPLMRIKDAASFLGVSDDTVRRWVDSGALQAEADDAGRKVVDGYQVALLARDQAHAVEDPSGVGRSARNRFVGLVTDIKRDTVMAQVEMQCGPFRVVSLMSSEAVDDLRLELGSVAIAVVKSTTVIVETPEGAS
;
A
#
# COMPACT_ATOMS: atom_id res chain seq x y z
N MET A 1 21.39 10.09 -1.09
CA MET A 1 20.08 9.39 -1.07
C MET A 1 19.48 9.60 0.32
N PRO A 2 18.15 9.69 0.48
CA PRO A 2 17.57 9.99 1.79
C PRO A 2 17.91 8.88 2.79
N LEU A 3 18.47 9.26 3.94
CA LEU A 3 18.85 8.34 5.00
C LEU A 3 17.68 8.15 5.96
N MET A 4 17.37 6.90 6.28
CA MET A 4 16.23 6.50 7.09
C MET A 4 16.71 5.77 8.33
N ARG A 5 16.12 6.06 9.50
CA ARG A 5 16.47 5.31 10.72
C ARG A 5 15.93 3.88 10.63
N ILE A 6 16.61 2.95 11.29
CA ILE A 6 16.20 1.55 11.36
C ILE A 6 14.74 1.40 11.83
N LYS A 7 14.32 2.17 12.84
CA LYS A 7 12.94 2.15 13.35
C LYS A 7 11.92 2.54 12.27
N ASP A 8 12.23 3.58 11.51
CA ASP A 8 11.33 4.07 10.46
C ASP A 8 11.28 3.05 9.30
N ALA A 9 12.44 2.50 8.93
CA ALA A 9 12.52 1.42 7.94
C ALA A 9 11.71 0.18 8.35
N ALA A 10 11.80 -0.24 9.61
CA ALA A 10 11.04 -1.36 10.15
C ALA A 10 9.52 -1.13 10.05
N SER A 11 9.08 0.10 10.37
CA SER A 11 7.68 0.50 10.22
C SER A 11 7.21 0.43 8.76
N PHE A 12 8.00 0.92 7.80
CA PHE A 12 7.64 0.87 6.37
C PHE A 12 7.66 -0.54 5.79
N LEU A 13 8.52 -1.41 6.31
CA LEU A 13 8.64 -2.81 5.90
C LEU A 13 7.63 -3.72 6.62
N GLY A 14 6.90 -3.22 7.62
CA GLY A 14 5.95 -4.03 8.40
C GLY A 14 6.62 -5.12 9.24
N VAL A 15 7.87 -4.92 9.64
CA VAL A 15 8.68 -5.88 10.41
C VAL A 15 9.22 -5.24 11.70
N SER A 16 9.88 -6.04 12.54
CA SER A 16 10.54 -5.54 13.75
C SER A 16 11.88 -4.84 13.44
N ASP A 17 12.30 -3.91 14.31
CA ASP A 17 13.65 -3.30 14.27
C ASP A 17 14.76 -4.35 14.20
N ASP A 18 14.61 -5.47 14.92
CA ASP A 18 15.58 -6.57 14.93
C ASP A 18 15.66 -7.28 13.58
N THR A 19 14.55 -7.41 12.86
CA THR A 19 14.54 -7.96 11.49
C THR A 19 15.38 -7.09 10.56
N VAL A 20 15.21 -5.76 10.63
CA VAL A 20 15.99 -4.81 9.82
C VAL A 20 17.48 -4.85 10.20
N ARG A 21 17.81 -4.93 11.50
CA ARG A 21 19.20 -5.09 11.96
C ARG A 21 19.83 -6.37 11.40
N ARG A 22 19.10 -7.49 11.41
CA ARG A 22 19.59 -8.75 10.84
C ARG A 22 19.85 -8.65 9.33
N TRP A 23 19.04 -7.90 8.59
CA TRP A 23 19.29 -7.65 7.16
C TRP A 23 20.48 -6.74 6.91
N VAL A 24 20.76 -5.79 7.80
CA VAL A 24 22.00 -5.02 7.75
C VAL A 24 23.20 -5.92 8.01
N ASP A 25 23.13 -6.77 9.04
CA ASP A 25 24.23 -7.67 9.40
C ASP A 25 24.47 -8.74 8.32
N SER A 26 23.44 -9.16 7.59
CA SER A 26 23.55 -10.09 6.46
C SER A 26 23.94 -9.42 5.12
N GLY A 27 24.10 -8.10 5.09
CA GLY A 27 24.41 -7.32 3.88
C GLY A 27 23.24 -7.14 2.91
N ALA A 28 22.01 -7.48 3.31
CA ALA A 28 20.80 -7.28 2.50
C ALA A 28 20.33 -5.81 2.48
N LEU A 29 20.71 -5.01 3.47
CA LEU A 29 20.54 -3.55 3.51
C LEU A 29 21.86 -2.88 3.89
N GLN A 30 22.26 -1.85 3.14
CA GLN A 30 23.42 -1.04 3.52
C GLN A 30 23.03 -0.05 4.62
N ALA A 31 23.87 0.04 5.65
CA ALA A 31 23.71 0.99 6.74
C ALA A 31 25.00 1.78 6.99
N GLU A 32 24.84 3.03 7.39
CA GLU A 32 25.91 3.90 7.85
C GLU A 32 25.53 4.57 9.17
N ALA A 33 26.49 5.28 9.78
CA ALA A 33 26.21 6.11 10.94
C ALA A 33 25.92 7.54 10.47
N ASP A 34 24.82 8.14 10.95
CA ASP A 34 24.58 9.56 10.74
C ASP A 34 25.52 10.44 11.58
N ASP A 35 25.45 11.76 11.41
CA ASP A 35 26.27 12.74 12.15
C ASP A 35 26.13 12.65 13.68
N ALA A 36 25.09 11.98 14.18
CA ALA A 36 24.83 11.75 15.60
C ALA A 36 25.20 10.32 16.06
N GLY A 37 25.88 9.52 15.21
CA GLY A 37 26.32 8.17 15.52
C GLY A 37 25.22 7.10 15.47
N ARG A 38 24.04 7.42 14.93
CA ARG A 38 22.90 6.49 14.85
C ARG A 38 22.97 5.70 13.55
N LYS A 39 22.68 4.40 13.61
CA LYS A 39 22.56 3.57 12.41
C LYS A 39 21.36 4.03 11.57
N VAL A 40 21.65 4.41 10.33
CA VAL A 40 20.68 4.76 9.28
C VAL A 40 20.91 3.88 8.06
N VAL A 41 19.85 3.63 7.31
CA VAL A 41 19.85 2.83 6.09
C VAL A 41 19.44 3.70 4.91
N ASP A 42 19.84 3.32 3.71
CA ASP A 42 19.40 4.00 2.49
C ASP A 42 17.89 3.77 2.28
N GLY A 43 17.11 4.85 2.34
CA GLY A 43 15.67 4.82 2.13
C GLY A 43 15.26 4.27 0.75
N TYR A 44 16.11 4.40 -0.27
CA TYR A 44 15.86 3.82 -1.58
C TYR A 44 15.99 2.28 -1.57
N GLN A 45 16.98 1.74 -0.86
CA GLN A 45 17.10 0.28 -0.69
C GLN A 45 15.95 -0.29 0.14
N VAL A 46 15.51 0.43 1.18
CA VAL A 46 14.31 0.06 1.94
C VAL A 46 13.07 0.03 1.04
N ALA A 47 12.90 1.02 0.16
CA ALA A 47 11.79 1.06 -0.78
C ALA A 47 11.81 -0.09 -1.80
N LEU A 48 12.99 -0.46 -2.31
CA LEU A 48 13.15 -1.62 -3.20
C LEU A 48 12.78 -2.92 -2.48
N LEU A 49 13.25 -3.09 -1.24
CA LEU A 49 12.95 -4.26 -0.43
C LEU A 49 11.45 -4.36 -0.10
N ALA A 50 10.81 -3.22 0.24
CA ALA A 50 9.38 -3.14 0.48
C ALA A 50 8.57 -3.53 -0.77
N ARG A 51 9.01 -3.11 -1.96
CA ARG A 51 8.40 -3.50 -3.23
C ARG A 51 8.45 -5.01 -3.45
N ASP A 52 9.62 -5.62 -3.21
CA ASP A 52 9.81 -7.05 -3.45
C ASP A 52 9.07 -7.92 -2.41
N GLN A 53 8.78 -7.37 -1.22
CA GLN A 53 8.00 -8.03 -0.16
C GLN A 53 6.49 -7.77 -0.21
N ALA A 54 6.02 -6.88 -1.07
CA ALA A 54 4.61 -6.52 -1.20
C ALA A 54 3.79 -7.69 -1.80
N HIS A 55 3.49 -8.70 -0.98
CA HIS A 55 2.52 -9.74 -1.29
C HIS A 55 1.12 -9.17 -1.11
N ALA A 56 0.59 -8.52 -2.16
CA ALA A 56 -0.85 -8.34 -2.28
C ALA A 56 -1.51 -9.72 -2.44
N VAL A 57 -2.72 -9.91 -1.90
CA VAL A 57 -3.54 -11.10 -2.20
C VAL A 57 -3.64 -11.21 -3.73
N GLU A 58 -3.34 -12.39 -4.28
CA GLU A 58 -3.39 -12.61 -5.72
C GLU A 58 -4.78 -12.27 -6.27
N ASP A 59 -4.81 -11.55 -7.39
CA ASP A 59 -6.05 -11.19 -8.08
C ASP A 59 -6.77 -12.44 -8.61
N PRO A 60 -7.99 -12.75 -8.15
CA PRO A 60 -8.73 -13.93 -8.60
C PRO A 60 -9.33 -13.80 -10.02
N SER A 61 -9.29 -12.62 -10.66
CA SER A 61 -10.00 -12.33 -11.92
C SER A 61 -9.26 -12.69 -13.21
N GLY A 62 -7.93 -12.84 -13.20
CA GLY A 62 -7.16 -13.34 -14.34
C GLY A 62 -7.18 -12.48 -15.62
N VAL A 63 -7.57 -11.20 -15.57
CA VAL A 63 -7.71 -10.34 -16.77
C VAL A 63 -6.46 -9.47 -17.00
N GLY A 64 -5.90 -9.48 -18.23
CA GLY A 64 -4.81 -8.58 -18.63
C GLY A 64 -5.28 -7.13 -18.80
N ARG A 65 -4.78 -6.18 -17.99
CA ARG A 65 -5.21 -4.76 -18.01
C ARG A 65 -4.08 -3.78 -17.65
N SER A 66 -4.24 -2.51 -18.03
CA SER A 66 -3.23 -1.44 -17.93
C SER A 66 -3.15 -0.72 -16.57
N ALA A 67 -4.19 -0.82 -15.74
CA ALA A 67 -4.20 -0.20 -14.41
C ALA A 67 -3.36 -1.02 -13.44
N ARG A 68 -2.32 -0.39 -12.87
CA ARG A 68 -1.31 -1.07 -12.02
C ARG A 68 -1.65 -1.07 -10.53
N ASN A 69 -2.43 -0.08 -10.07
CA ASN A 69 -2.80 0.04 -8.66
C ASN A 69 -4.10 -0.75 -8.42
N ARG A 70 -3.98 -1.88 -7.73
CA ARG A 70 -5.10 -2.79 -7.46
C ARG A 70 -5.11 -3.17 -5.99
N PHE A 71 -6.27 -3.00 -5.38
CA PHE A 71 -6.46 -3.25 -3.96
C PHE A 71 -7.56 -4.29 -3.83
N VAL A 72 -7.15 -5.55 -3.63
CA VAL A 72 -8.05 -6.66 -3.33
C VAL A 72 -8.49 -6.51 -1.88
N GLY A 73 -9.79 -6.58 -1.64
CA GLY A 73 -10.34 -6.39 -0.32
C GLY A 73 -11.79 -6.84 -0.19
N LEU A 74 -12.34 -6.60 0.99
CA LEU A 74 -13.73 -6.89 1.33
C LEU A 74 -14.53 -5.60 1.36
N VAL A 75 -15.74 -5.62 0.80
CA VAL A 75 -16.70 -4.52 0.94
C VAL A 75 -17.16 -4.45 2.39
N THR A 76 -17.09 -3.25 2.98
CA THR A 76 -17.36 -3.00 4.41
C THR A 76 -18.51 -2.03 4.64
N ASP A 77 -18.83 -1.17 3.67
CA ASP A 77 -20.01 -0.30 3.69
C ASP A 77 -20.49 0.00 2.26
N ILE A 78 -21.80 0.22 2.11
CA ILE A 78 -22.43 0.66 0.85
C ILE A 78 -23.50 1.70 1.20
N LYS A 79 -23.29 2.94 0.75
CA LYS A 79 -24.29 4.01 0.81
C LYS A 79 -24.73 4.36 -0.60
N ARG A 80 -26.02 4.23 -0.89
CA ARG A 80 -26.56 4.50 -2.23
C ARG A 80 -27.72 5.49 -2.18
N ASP A 81 -27.77 6.34 -3.20
CA ASP A 81 -28.95 7.12 -3.56
C ASP A 81 -29.51 6.62 -4.90
N THR A 82 -30.39 7.40 -5.53
CA THR A 82 -31.03 7.03 -6.80
C THR A 82 -30.06 6.90 -7.98
N VAL A 83 -28.94 7.62 -7.97
CA VAL A 83 -28.01 7.71 -9.11
C VAL A 83 -26.61 7.23 -8.73
N MET A 84 -26.13 7.59 -7.54
CA MET A 84 -24.78 7.40 -7.08
C MET A 84 -24.71 6.50 -5.84
N ALA A 85 -23.61 5.77 -5.74
CA ALA A 85 -23.25 4.97 -4.60
C ALA A 85 -21.81 5.24 -4.16
N GLN A 86 -21.62 5.24 -2.85
CA GLN A 86 -20.35 5.15 -2.18
C GLN A 86 -20.16 3.72 -1.70
N VAL A 87 -19.06 3.09 -2.11
CA VAL A 87 -18.66 1.74 -1.69
C VAL A 87 -17.35 1.85 -0.93
N GLU A 88 -17.31 1.31 0.28
CA GLU A 88 -16.13 1.25 1.12
C GLU A 88 -15.57 -0.17 1.15
N MET A 89 -14.25 -0.29 1.03
CA MET A 89 -13.54 -1.57 1.06
C MET A 89 -12.36 -1.53 2.02
N GLN A 90 -12.15 -2.64 2.74
CA GLN A 90 -10.92 -2.89 3.48
C GLN A 90 -9.99 -3.76 2.63
N CYS A 91 -8.86 -3.19 2.20
CA CYS A 91 -7.89 -3.83 1.33
C CYS A 91 -6.52 -3.92 2.02
N GLY A 92 -6.25 -5.04 2.69
CA GLY A 92 -5.06 -5.15 3.54
C GLY A 92 -5.09 -4.08 4.65
N PRO A 93 -4.04 -3.26 4.85
CA PRO A 93 -4.05 -2.17 5.83
C PRO A 93 -4.79 -0.91 5.35
N PHE A 94 -5.27 -0.88 4.10
CA PHE A 94 -5.81 0.33 3.48
C PHE A 94 -7.34 0.31 3.46
N ARG A 95 -7.96 1.44 3.83
CA ARG A 95 -9.37 1.73 3.59
C ARG A 95 -9.51 2.44 2.24
N VAL A 96 -10.26 1.86 1.32
CA VAL A 96 -10.48 2.40 -0.03
C VAL A 96 -11.95 2.76 -0.20
N VAL A 97 -12.23 3.96 -0.70
CA VAL A 97 -13.59 4.44 -0.97
C VAL A 97 -13.75 4.73 -2.47
N SER A 98 -14.77 4.15 -3.08
CA SER A 98 -15.14 4.39 -4.47
C SER A 98 -16.48 5.10 -4.54
N LEU A 99 -16.58 6.09 -5.44
CA LEU A 99 -17.85 6.65 -5.88
C LEU A 99 -18.16 6.09 -7.27
N MET A 100 -19.32 5.46 -7.41
CA MET A 100 -19.79 4.82 -8.64
C MET A 100 -21.30 5.00 -8.80
N SER A 101 -21.87 4.60 -9.94
CA SER A 101 -23.33 4.63 -10.08
C SER A 101 -23.98 3.56 -9.19
N SER A 102 -25.20 3.83 -8.74
CA SER A 102 -25.99 2.83 -8.00
C SER A 102 -26.23 1.56 -8.84
N GLU A 103 -26.44 1.71 -10.15
CA GLU A 103 -26.57 0.59 -11.08
C GLU A 103 -25.33 -0.30 -11.11
N ALA A 104 -24.12 0.29 -11.04
CA ALA A 104 -22.89 -0.49 -11.05
C ALA A 104 -22.72 -1.36 -9.79
N VAL A 105 -23.29 -0.94 -8.64
CA VAL A 105 -23.33 -1.78 -7.43
C VAL A 105 -24.20 -3.02 -7.67
N ASP A 106 -25.36 -2.84 -8.30
CA ASP A 106 -26.30 -3.92 -8.59
C ASP A 106 -25.75 -4.86 -9.67
N ASP A 107 -25.16 -4.33 -10.74
CA ASP A 107 -24.55 -5.09 -11.83
C ASP A 107 -23.40 -5.98 -11.34
N LEU A 108 -22.57 -5.44 -10.44
CA LEU A 108 -21.47 -6.17 -9.81
C LEU A 108 -21.93 -7.03 -8.63
N ARG A 109 -23.21 -6.93 -8.23
CA ARG A 109 -23.80 -7.64 -7.09
C ARG A 109 -22.98 -7.45 -5.81
N LEU A 110 -22.58 -6.20 -5.56
CA LEU A 110 -21.79 -5.88 -4.37
C LEU A 110 -22.67 -5.92 -3.13
N GLU A 111 -22.21 -6.66 -2.14
CA GLU A 111 -22.82 -6.81 -0.83
C GLU A 111 -21.74 -6.64 0.25
N LEU A 112 -22.16 -6.44 1.50
CA LEU A 112 -21.21 -6.41 2.62
C LEU A 112 -20.50 -7.77 2.72
N GLY A 113 -19.17 -7.75 2.77
CA GLY A 113 -18.34 -8.95 2.76
C GLY A 113 -17.98 -9.49 1.37
N SER A 114 -18.48 -8.90 0.28
CA SER A 114 -18.05 -9.27 -1.07
C SER A 114 -16.55 -9.04 -1.25
N VAL A 115 -15.86 -10.01 -1.86
CA VAL A 115 -14.50 -9.81 -2.35
C VAL A 115 -14.59 -8.96 -3.62
N ALA A 116 -13.93 -7.81 -3.61
CA ALA A 116 -13.86 -6.92 -4.75
C ALA A 116 -12.44 -6.40 -4.94
N ILE A 117 -12.20 -5.81 -6.11
CA ILE A 117 -10.89 -5.26 -6.48
C ILE A 117 -11.08 -3.80 -6.84
N ALA A 118 -10.60 -2.91 -5.99
CA ALA A 118 -10.55 -1.50 -6.33
C ALA A 118 -9.39 -1.27 -7.31
N VAL A 119 -9.71 -0.74 -8.49
CA VAL A 119 -8.74 -0.45 -9.55
C VAL A 119 -8.62 1.06 -9.68
N VAL A 120 -7.43 1.60 -9.37
CA VAL A 120 -7.17 3.04 -9.46
C VAL A 120 -6.36 3.32 -10.72
N LYS A 121 -6.82 4.27 -11.52
CA LYS A 121 -6.12 4.69 -12.74
C LYS A 121 -4.76 5.29 -12.33
N SER A 122 -3.67 4.74 -12.87
CA SER A 122 -2.29 5.09 -12.48
C SER A 122 -1.94 6.58 -12.64
N THR A 123 -2.69 7.33 -13.46
CA THR A 123 -2.44 8.76 -13.72
C THR A 123 -3.02 9.69 -12.66
N THR A 124 -3.78 9.18 -11.69
CA THR A 124 -4.45 9.98 -10.66
C THR A 124 -3.94 9.54 -9.29
N VAL A 125 -2.70 9.94 -8.99
CA VAL A 125 -2.03 9.68 -7.71
C VAL A 125 -1.41 10.99 -7.23
N ILE A 126 -1.63 11.32 -5.95
CA ILE A 126 -0.99 12.45 -5.28
C ILE A 126 0.18 11.88 -4.47
N VAL A 127 1.36 12.49 -4.58
CA VAL A 127 2.53 12.12 -3.80
C VAL A 127 2.80 13.25 -2.82
N GLU A 128 2.81 12.92 -1.53
CA GLU A 128 3.11 13.84 -0.44
C GLU A 128 4.37 13.33 0.29
N THR A 129 5.13 14.26 0.86
CA THR A 129 6.30 13.96 1.70
C THR A 129 6.11 14.63 3.06
N PRO A 130 6.54 14.02 4.17
CA PRO A 130 6.56 14.70 5.47
C PRO A 130 7.39 15.99 5.39
N GLU A 131 6.96 17.06 6.08
CA GLU A 131 7.73 18.31 6.12
C GLU A 131 9.17 18.06 6.59
N GLY A 132 10.15 18.44 5.76
CA GLY A 132 11.58 18.37 6.07
C GLY A 132 12.28 17.02 5.83
N ALA A 133 11.64 16.05 5.17
CA ALA A 133 12.20 14.72 4.92
C ALA A 133 12.69 14.48 3.46
N SER A 134 12.84 15.54 2.67
CA SER A 134 13.22 15.49 1.24
C SER A 134 14.70 15.82 1.01
#